data_AF-A0A9W8UUC1-F1
#
_entry.id   AF-A0A9W8UUC1-F1
#
_cell.length_a   1.000
_cell.length_b   1.000
_cell.length_c   1.000
_cell.angle_alpha   90.00
_cell.angle_beta   90.00
_cell.angle_gamma   90.00
#
_symmetry.space_group_name_H-M   'P 1'
#
loop_
_entity.id
_entity.type
_entity.pdbx_description
1 polymer ?
#
loop_
_entity_poly.entity_id
_entity_poly.type
_entity_poly.pdbx_seq_one_letter_code
_entity_poly.pdbx_strand_id
1 'polypeptide(L)'
;MLTTPELYQLRGAPGPSAQVELVHSFEGLAGLLGIAETTADTFVVAGGNFSSIGVGVPGTFSVWEVKLCGRRPEVSKVVDIPEAVLLNGVVTNPWMKDEVLIADSALGKVFKVDVKEKKYQVAAELPEMAPPANTVIQLGVNGVHIQNDFLYWTNTLLNTLSRVRINKNGIVAAGAKVETVATTTSSLDDFALDRKGTSWVTTNGNNSVLAISPNGKSVVVAGSISELTVAGATAAAFGRTPQDRDILYVVTSGALAVPVNGTITEGGKIVAINTKDFA
;
A
#
# COMPACT_ATOMS: atom_id res chain seq x y z
N MET A 1 -8.38 -18.30 4.65
CA MET A 1 -9.40 -18.11 3.61
C MET A 1 -9.15 -16.72 3.05
N LEU A 2 -8.93 -16.57 1.73
CA LEU A 2 -8.90 -15.24 1.12
C LEU A 2 -10.34 -14.69 1.17
N THR A 3 -10.48 -13.44 1.58
CA THR A 3 -11.79 -12.76 1.67
C THR A 3 -12.33 -12.45 0.27
N THR A 4 -13.62 -12.17 0.17
CA THR A 4 -14.23 -11.65 -1.06
C THR A 4 -13.53 -10.35 -1.49
N PRO A 5 -13.26 -10.11 -2.79
CA PRO A 5 -12.65 -8.87 -3.27
C PRO A 5 -13.66 -7.72 -3.21
N GLU A 6 -13.79 -7.12 -2.03
CA GLU A 6 -14.79 -6.10 -1.74
C GLU A 6 -14.15 -4.77 -1.38
N LEU A 7 -14.71 -3.69 -1.94
CA LEU A 7 -14.37 -2.32 -1.56
C LEU A 7 -15.39 -1.81 -0.56
N TYR A 8 -14.89 -1.25 0.53
CA TYR A 8 -15.69 -0.70 1.61
C TYR A 8 -15.40 0.79 1.80
N GLN A 9 -16.41 1.55 2.22
CA GLN A 9 -16.28 2.93 2.63
C GLN A 9 -16.48 3.03 4.15
N LEU A 10 -15.52 3.63 4.84
CA LEU A 10 -15.63 4.00 6.25
C LEU A 10 -16.09 5.46 6.36
N ARG A 11 -17.19 5.70 7.09
CA ARG A 11 -17.72 7.04 7.39
C ARG A 11 -17.74 7.27 8.89
N GLY A 12 -17.62 8.53 9.33
CA GLY A 12 -17.77 8.92 10.73
C GLY A 12 -16.61 8.49 11.66
N ALA A 13 -15.47 8.09 11.10
CA ALA A 13 -14.24 7.82 11.85
C ALA A 13 -13.39 9.10 12.03
N PRO A 14 -12.58 9.20 13.11
CA PRO A 14 -12.55 8.31 14.27
C PRO A 14 -13.61 8.76 15.27
N GLY A 15 -14.72 8.02 15.40
CA GLY A 15 -15.84 8.44 16.23
C GLY A 15 -16.84 7.32 16.50
N PRO A 16 -17.76 7.50 17.47
CA PRO A 16 -18.74 6.48 17.84
C PRO A 16 -19.79 6.22 16.74
N SER A 17 -19.89 7.13 15.77
CA SER A 17 -20.73 6.99 14.57
C SER A 17 -20.00 6.31 13.40
N ALA A 18 -18.84 5.68 13.64
CA ALA A 18 -18.09 4.99 12.60
C ALA A 18 -18.93 3.86 11.99
N GLN A 19 -19.08 3.87 10.67
CA GLN A 19 -19.85 2.88 9.93
C GLN A 19 -19.10 2.47 8.67
N VAL A 20 -19.17 1.17 8.37
CA VAL A 20 -18.61 0.56 7.17
C VAL A 20 -19.74 0.19 6.23
N GLU A 21 -19.65 0.64 4.98
CA GLU A 21 -20.60 0.35 3.92
C GLU A 21 -19.90 -0.36 2.76
N LEU A 22 -20.51 -1.43 2.25
CA LEU A 22 -20.04 -2.10 1.04
C LEU A 22 -20.29 -1.19 -0.17
N VAL A 23 -19.23 -0.85 -0.89
CA VAL A 23 -19.29 -0.04 -2.11
C VAL A 23 -19.48 -0.96 -3.33
N HIS A 24 -18.68 -2.02 -3.42
CA HIS A 24 -18.67 -2.91 -4.57
C HIS A 24 -17.99 -4.26 -4.25
N SER A 25 -18.44 -5.33 -4.92
CA SER A 25 -17.78 -6.64 -4.93
C SER A 25 -17.28 -6.91 -6.35
N PHE A 26 -15.99 -7.16 -6.54
CA PHE A 26 -15.37 -7.31 -7.86
C PHE A 26 -15.49 -8.75 -8.35
N GLU A 27 -16.18 -8.96 -9.47
CA GLU A 27 -16.29 -10.29 -10.07
C GLU A 27 -14.97 -10.72 -10.75
N GLY A 28 -14.63 -12.00 -10.62
CA GLY A 28 -13.47 -12.60 -11.29
C GLY A 28 -12.11 -12.36 -10.61
N LEU A 29 -12.08 -11.61 -9.51
CA LEU A 29 -10.90 -11.44 -8.64
C LEU A 29 -11.03 -12.31 -7.38
N ALA A 30 -9.91 -12.61 -6.74
CA ALA A 30 -9.88 -13.30 -5.44
C ALA A 30 -9.37 -12.38 -4.32
N GLY A 31 -8.81 -11.22 -4.65
CA GLY A 31 -8.39 -10.23 -3.67
C GLY A 31 -8.07 -8.88 -4.30
N LEU A 32 -8.17 -7.85 -3.46
CA LEU A 32 -7.74 -6.48 -3.76
C LEU A 32 -6.48 -6.17 -2.95
N LEU A 33 -5.62 -5.31 -3.47
CA LEU A 33 -4.40 -4.86 -2.79
C LEU A 33 -4.39 -3.33 -2.67
N GLY A 34 -3.64 -2.62 -3.51
CA GLY A 34 -3.51 -1.17 -3.39
C GLY A 34 -4.72 -0.40 -3.91
N ILE A 35 -4.92 0.77 -3.30
CA ILE A 35 -5.92 1.77 -3.68
C ILE A 35 -5.30 3.16 -3.59
N ALA A 36 -5.57 4.02 -4.57
CA ALA A 36 -5.19 5.43 -4.52
C ALA A 36 -6.31 6.32 -5.05
N GLU A 37 -6.48 7.50 -4.45
CA GLU A 37 -7.39 8.52 -4.97
C GLU A 37 -6.68 9.38 -6.02
N THR A 38 -7.22 9.41 -7.23
CA THR A 38 -6.68 10.19 -8.36
C THR A 38 -7.20 11.62 -8.33
N THR A 39 -8.52 11.75 -8.24
CA THR A 39 -9.26 13.01 -8.07
C THR A 39 -10.34 12.81 -7.02
N ALA A 40 -10.96 13.91 -6.55
CA ALA A 40 -11.99 13.84 -5.52
C ALA A 40 -13.04 12.76 -5.86
N ASP A 41 -13.23 11.81 -4.95
CA ASP A 41 -14.17 10.69 -5.07
C ASP A 41 -13.91 9.74 -6.26
N THR A 42 -12.71 9.75 -6.84
CA THR A 42 -12.29 8.81 -7.88
C THR A 42 -11.04 8.06 -7.45
N PHE A 43 -11.13 6.73 -7.44
CA PHE A 43 -10.10 5.85 -6.94
C PHE A 43 -9.66 4.87 -8.01
N VAL A 44 -8.38 4.50 -7.98
CA VAL A 44 -7.83 3.37 -8.71
C VAL A 44 -7.57 2.24 -7.73
N VAL A 45 -8.00 1.03 -8.09
CA VAL A 45 -7.84 -0.19 -7.29
C VAL A 45 -7.11 -1.24 -8.13
N ALA A 46 -6.12 -1.90 -7.53
CA ALA A 46 -5.44 -3.05 -8.12
C ALA A 46 -5.91 -4.36 -7.46
N GLY A 47 -6.08 -5.41 -8.25
CA GLY A 47 -6.47 -6.72 -7.74
C GLY A 47 -6.16 -7.85 -8.72
N GLY A 48 -6.29 -9.08 -8.23
CA GLY A 48 -5.94 -10.29 -8.97
C GLY A 48 -6.38 -11.56 -8.24
N ASN A 49 -5.91 -12.70 -8.75
CA ASN A 49 -6.14 -14.00 -8.13
C ASN A 49 -4.89 -14.49 -7.39
N PHE A 50 -5.10 -15.37 -6.42
CA PHE A 50 -4.06 -15.84 -5.52
C PHE A 50 -4.19 -17.36 -5.31
N SER A 51 -3.06 -18.05 -5.28
CA SER A 51 -3.02 -19.49 -4.93
C SER A 51 -2.89 -19.71 -3.43
N SER A 52 -2.31 -18.74 -2.72
CA SER A 52 -2.23 -18.67 -1.26
C SER A 52 -1.97 -17.22 -0.82
N ILE A 53 -1.93 -16.97 0.49
CA ILE A 53 -1.65 -15.63 1.03
C ILE A 53 -0.26 -15.17 0.54
N GLY A 54 -0.21 -14.00 -0.10
CA GLY A 54 1.03 -13.42 -0.63
C GLY A 54 1.55 -14.06 -1.92
N VAL A 55 0.83 -15.02 -2.52
CA VAL A 55 1.22 -15.67 -3.78
C VAL A 55 0.16 -15.41 -4.84
N GLY A 56 0.43 -14.41 -5.68
CA GLY A 56 -0.43 -14.05 -6.81
C GLY A 56 -0.34 -15.06 -7.96
N VAL A 57 -1.42 -15.16 -8.74
CA VAL A 57 -1.50 -15.99 -9.95
C VAL A 57 -1.17 -15.09 -11.16
N PRO A 58 -0.05 -15.33 -11.86
CA PRO A 58 0.33 -14.55 -13.03
C PRO A 58 -0.79 -14.49 -14.08
N GLY A 59 -0.91 -13.34 -14.77
CA GLY A 59 -1.90 -13.16 -15.84
C GLY A 59 -3.31 -12.84 -15.37
N THR A 60 -3.55 -12.72 -14.06
CA THR A 60 -4.89 -12.43 -13.50
C THR A 60 -5.05 -11.01 -12.98
N PHE A 61 -3.96 -10.24 -12.93
CA PHE A 61 -3.95 -8.92 -12.31
C PHE A 61 -4.49 -7.84 -13.24
N SER A 62 -5.31 -6.97 -12.67
CA SER A 62 -6.00 -5.91 -13.41
C SER A 62 -6.19 -4.66 -12.53
N VAL A 63 -6.38 -3.54 -13.21
CA VAL A 63 -6.56 -2.22 -12.61
C VAL A 63 -7.96 -1.71 -12.91
N TRP A 64 -8.59 -1.12 -11.90
CA TRP A 64 -9.99 -0.69 -11.95
C TRP A 64 -10.12 0.75 -11.50
N GLU A 65 -11.05 1.48 -12.10
CA GLU A 65 -11.44 2.83 -11.71
C GLU A 65 -12.79 2.77 -10.98
N VAL A 66 -12.89 3.44 -9.85
CA VAL A 66 -14.08 3.54 -9.01
C VAL A 66 -14.42 5.01 -8.80
N LYS A 67 -15.59 5.44 -9.26
CA LYS A 67 -16.11 6.80 -9.08
C LYS A 67 -17.27 6.79 -8.10
N LEU A 68 -17.19 7.63 -7.06
CA LEU A 68 -18.18 7.75 -5.99
C LEU A 68 -19.01 9.05 -6.08
N CYS A 69 -18.77 9.90 -7.09
CA CYS A 69 -19.37 11.23 -7.23
C CYS A 69 -20.84 11.26 -7.74
N GLY A 70 -21.53 10.11 -7.73
CA GLY A 70 -22.91 9.95 -8.20
C GLY A 70 -23.87 9.38 -7.14
N ARG A 71 -25.12 9.05 -7.55
CA ARG A 71 -26.08 8.38 -6.66
C ARG A 71 -25.68 6.93 -6.34
N ARG A 72 -24.83 6.32 -7.17
CA ARG A 72 -24.30 4.97 -7.04
C ARG A 72 -22.84 4.97 -7.47
N PRO A 73 -21.99 4.08 -6.90
CA PRO A 73 -20.63 3.88 -7.39
C PRO A 73 -20.62 3.44 -8.85
N GLU A 74 -19.76 4.04 -9.66
CA GLU A 74 -19.44 3.56 -11.00
C GLU A 74 -18.09 2.86 -10.96
N VAL A 75 -18.05 1.58 -11.35
CA VAL A 75 -16.84 0.76 -11.33
C VAL A 75 -16.59 0.24 -12.74
N SER A 76 -15.37 0.43 -13.23
CA SER A 76 -14.98 -0.06 -14.57
C SER A 76 -13.54 -0.54 -14.59
N LYS A 77 -13.29 -1.61 -15.37
CA LYS A 77 -11.92 -2.07 -15.61
C LYS A 77 -11.19 -1.07 -16.50
N VAL A 78 -9.97 -0.70 -16.08
CA VAL A 78 -9.06 0.16 -16.82
C VAL A 78 -8.24 -0.68 -17.78
N VAL A 79 -7.44 -1.60 -17.25
CA VAL A 79 -6.50 -2.41 -18.04
C VAL A 79 -6.13 -3.70 -17.31
N ASP A 80 -5.90 -4.76 -18.07
CA ASP A 80 -5.25 -5.98 -17.58
C ASP A 80 -3.73 -5.84 -17.77
N ILE A 81 -2.94 -6.35 -16.83
CA ILE A 81 -1.46 -6.36 -16.92
C ILE A 81 -1.02 -7.83 -16.92
N PRO A 82 -1.00 -8.53 -18.07
CA PRO A 82 -0.85 -9.97 -18.11
C PRO A 82 0.50 -10.47 -17.59
N GLU A 83 1.54 -9.65 -17.68
CA GLU A 83 2.84 -9.98 -17.11
C GLU A 83 2.90 -9.81 -15.59
N ALA A 84 1.98 -9.06 -14.98
CA ALA A 84 1.98 -8.83 -13.54
C ALA A 84 1.70 -10.11 -12.77
N VAL A 85 2.36 -10.21 -11.63
CA VAL A 85 2.32 -11.38 -10.74
C VAL A 85 1.73 -11.01 -9.38
N LEU A 86 1.98 -9.80 -8.88
CA LEU A 86 1.46 -9.34 -7.59
C LEU A 86 1.38 -7.80 -7.52
N LEU A 87 0.40 -7.21 -8.20
CA LEU A 87 0.16 -5.75 -8.12
C LEU A 87 -0.27 -5.37 -6.70
N ASN A 88 0.56 -4.58 -6.02
CA ASN A 88 0.45 -4.33 -4.59
C ASN A 88 0.15 -2.85 -4.30
N GLY A 89 1.08 -2.09 -3.68
CA GLY A 89 0.90 -0.67 -3.39
C GLY A 89 0.61 0.17 -4.65
N VAL A 90 -0.28 1.15 -4.51
CA VAL A 90 -0.70 2.07 -5.58
C VAL A 90 -0.54 3.51 -5.10
N VAL A 91 0.03 4.39 -5.93
CA VAL A 91 0.12 5.83 -5.65
C VAL A 91 -0.23 6.66 -6.88
N THR A 92 -1.01 7.72 -6.68
CA THR A 92 -1.33 8.71 -7.72
C THR A 92 -0.09 9.52 -8.10
N ASN A 93 0.12 9.74 -9.40
CA ASN A 93 1.09 10.71 -9.88
C ASN A 93 0.60 12.14 -9.52
N PRO A 94 1.31 12.89 -8.66
CA PRO A 94 0.83 14.19 -8.18
C PRO A 94 0.82 15.27 -9.28
N TRP A 95 1.50 15.06 -10.40
CA TRP A 95 1.55 16.00 -11.53
C TRP A 95 0.54 15.65 -12.64
N MET A 96 0.08 14.40 -12.70
CA MET A 96 -0.82 13.87 -13.74
C MET A 96 -1.88 13.01 -13.07
N LYS A 97 -3.03 13.59 -12.75
CA LYS A 97 -4.04 12.92 -11.89
C LYS A 97 -4.66 11.67 -12.52
N ASP A 98 -4.61 11.54 -13.85
CA ASP A 98 -5.08 10.34 -14.56
C ASP A 98 -4.01 9.23 -14.61
N GLU A 99 -2.86 9.40 -13.96
CA GLU A 99 -1.80 8.41 -13.89
C GLU A 99 -1.59 7.89 -12.46
N VAL A 100 -1.39 6.59 -12.32
CA VAL A 100 -0.95 5.96 -11.07
C VAL A 100 0.31 5.13 -11.29
N LEU A 101 1.09 4.95 -10.22
CA LEU A 101 2.19 4.01 -10.15
C LEU A 101 1.80 2.84 -9.26
N ILE A 102 2.10 1.62 -9.68
CA ILE A 102 1.68 0.38 -9.02
C ILE A 102 2.89 -0.54 -8.87
N ALA A 103 3.22 -0.91 -7.63
CA ALA A 103 4.26 -1.89 -7.36
C ALA A 103 3.82 -3.29 -7.79
N ASP A 104 4.72 -4.06 -8.39
CA ASP A 104 4.59 -5.51 -8.50
C ASP A 104 5.62 -6.16 -7.59
N SER A 105 5.13 -6.71 -6.47
CA SER A 105 6.00 -7.25 -5.41
C SER A 105 6.77 -8.49 -5.83
N ALA A 106 6.22 -9.31 -6.73
CA ALA A 106 6.86 -10.55 -7.14
C ALA A 106 7.84 -10.32 -8.29
N LEU A 107 7.56 -9.38 -9.19
CA LEU A 107 8.47 -9.02 -10.27
C LEU A 107 9.57 -8.04 -9.86
N GLY A 108 9.39 -7.31 -8.75
CA GLY A 108 10.37 -6.34 -8.30
C GLY A 108 10.43 -5.08 -9.18
N LYS A 109 9.28 -4.60 -9.65
CA LYS A 109 9.20 -3.43 -10.51
C LYS A 109 7.96 -2.60 -10.19
N VAL A 110 7.89 -1.39 -10.76
CA VAL A 110 6.73 -0.49 -10.65
C VAL A 110 6.22 -0.19 -12.05
N PHE A 111 4.93 -0.44 -12.27
CA PHE A 111 4.22 -0.04 -13.48
C PHE A 111 3.68 1.38 -13.32
N LYS A 112 3.62 2.13 -14.42
CA LYS A 112 2.79 3.32 -14.55
C LYS A 112 1.57 2.97 -15.39
N VAL A 113 0.39 3.36 -14.93
CA VAL A 113 -0.88 3.18 -15.64
C VAL A 113 -1.49 4.55 -15.91
N ASP A 114 -1.80 4.81 -17.18
CA ASP A 114 -2.66 5.91 -17.60
C ASP A 114 -4.10 5.41 -17.66
N VAL A 115 -4.91 5.90 -16.72
CA VAL A 115 -6.30 5.47 -16.51
C VAL A 115 -7.17 5.89 -17.68
N LYS A 116 -6.91 7.07 -18.23
CA LYS A 116 -7.71 7.65 -19.33
C LYS A 116 -7.43 6.95 -20.65
N GLU A 117 -6.15 6.73 -20.96
CA GLU A 117 -5.71 6.08 -22.19
C GLU A 117 -5.78 4.56 -22.11
N LYS A 118 -6.03 4.00 -20.91
CA LYS A 118 -6.08 2.55 -20.63
C LYS A 118 -4.81 1.82 -21.07
N LYS A 119 -3.68 2.44 -20.79
CA LYS A 119 -2.35 1.95 -21.17
C LYS A 119 -1.45 1.90 -19.94
N TYR A 120 -0.46 1.04 -20.00
CA TYR A 120 0.56 0.95 -18.97
C TYR A 120 1.94 0.75 -19.57
N GLN A 121 2.96 1.03 -18.76
CA GLN A 121 4.37 0.81 -19.08
C GLN A 121 5.16 0.59 -17.78
N VAL A 122 6.39 0.09 -17.89
CA VAL A 122 7.31 0.04 -16.74
C VAL A 122 7.79 1.46 -16.42
N ALA A 123 7.66 1.87 -15.15
CA ALA A 123 8.16 3.15 -14.63
C ALA A 123 9.51 3.03 -13.93
N ALA A 124 9.71 1.93 -13.19
CA ALA A 124 10.94 1.63 -12.49
C ALA A 124 11.15 0.11 -12.41
N GLU A 125 12.38 -0.33 -12.67
CA GLU A 125 12.81 -1.71 -12.46
C GLU A 125 14.27 -1.61 -11.98
N LEU A 126 14.45 -1.75 -10.67
CA LEU A 126 15.71 -1.50 -9.98
C LEU A 126 16.06 -2.71 -9.12
N PRO A 127 17.35 -3.08 -8.98
CA PRO A 127 17.74 -4.23 -8.17
C PRO A 127 17.21 -4.20 -6.73
N GLU A 128 17.11 -3.02 -6.12
CA GLU A 128 16.61 -2.81 -4.76
C GLU A 128 15.09 -3.01 -4.60
N MET A 129 14.37 -3.14 -5.72
CA MET A 129 12.94 -3.48 -5.75
C MET A 129 12.71 -5.00 -5.81
N ALA A 130 13.72 -5.77 -6.22
CA ALA A 130 13.58 -7.22 -6.39
C ALA A 130 13.38 -7.94 -5.05
N PRO A 131 12.57 -9.02 -5.02
CA PRO A 131 12.57 -9.94 -3.89
C PRO A 131 13.96 -10.58 -3.73
N PRO A 132 14.40 -10.90 -2.49
CA PRO A 132 15.62 -11.66 -2.29
C PRO A 132 15.51 -13.04 -2.94
N ALA A 133 16.59 -13.48 -3.59
CA ALA A 133 16.66 -14.81 -4.20
C ALA A 133 16.44 -15.91 -3.13
N ASN A 134 15.86 -17.04 -3.55
CA ASN A 134 15.66 -18.25 -2.74
C ASN A 134 14.73 -18.08 -1.53
N THR A 135 13.80 -17.12 -1.58
CA THR A 135 12.73 -16.97 -0.60
C THR A 135 11.51 -17.84 -0.98
N VAL A 136 10.78 -18.34 0.02
CA VAL A 136 9.58 -19.18 -0.23
C VAL A 136 8.48 -18.39 -0.92
N ILE A 137 8.31 -17.13 -0.55
CA ILE A 137 7.38 -16.19 -1.17
C ILE A 137 8.22 -15.06 -1.78
N GLN A 138 7.92 -14.70 -3.02
CA GLN A 138 8.59 -13.62 -3.73
C GLN A 138 7.91 -12.28 -3.38
N LEU A 139 8.40 -11.60 -2.33
CA LEU A 139 7.94 -10.27 -1.93
C LEU A 139 9.10 -9.27 -1.88
N GLY A 140 9.17 -8.43 -2.90
CA GLY A 140 10.09 -7.30 -3.01
C GLY A 140 9.38 -5.98 -2.68
N VAL A 141 9.45 -5.04 -3.63
CA VAL A 141 8.76 -3.75 -3.59
C VAL A 141 7.30 -3.89 -3.18
N ASN A 142 6.84 -3.10 -2.23
CA ASN A 142 5.49 -3.24 -1.67
C ASN A 142 4.75 -1.90 -1.67
N GLY A 143 4.71 -1.19 -0.54
CA GLY A 143 4.17 0.16 -0.48
C GLY A 143 4.97 1.08 -1.37
N VAL A 144 4.29 1.98 -2.08
CA VAL A 144 4.90 3.02 -2.92
C VAL A 144 4.24 4.36 -2.66
N HIS A 145 5.03 5.42 -2.50
CA HIS A 145 4.54 6.78 -2.25
C HIS A 145 5.40 7.82 -2.97
N ILE A 146 4.82 8.96 -3.33
CA ILE A 146 5.53 10.05 -3.99
C ILE A 146 5.54 11.29 -3.10
N GLN A 147 6.73 11.84 -2.84
CA GLN A 147 6.89 13.11 -2.13
C GLN A 147 8.18 13.82 -2.59
N ASN A 148 8.11 15.13 -2.85
CA ASN A 148 9.27 15.98 -3.19
C ASN A 148 10.14 15.42 -4.34
N ASP A 149 9.51 15.00 -5.44
CA ASP A 149 10.16 14.41 -6.63
C ASP A 149 10.83 13.04 -6.39
N PHE A 150 10.55 12.38 -5.26
CA PHE A 150 11.00 11.02 -4.98
C PHE A 150 9.85 10.03 -5.03
N LEU A 151 10.09 8.89 -5.69
CA LEU A 151 9.35 7.66 -5.46
C LEU A 151 9.99 6.96 -4.26
N TYR A 152 9.24 6.79 -3.18
CA TYR A 152 9.58 5.98 -2.03
C TYR A 152 8.97 4.60 -2.20
N TRP A 153 9.66 3.59 -1.69
CA TRP A 153 9.09 2.26 -1.54
C TRP A 153 9.65 1.52 -0.34
N THR A 154 8.86 0.60 0.18
CA THR A 154 9.33 -0.47 1.05
C THR A 154 9.70 -1.68 0.21
N ASN A 155 10.70 -2.43 0.64
CA ASN A 155 10.92 -3.81 0.20
C ASN A 155 10.68 -4.75 1.38
N THR A 156 9.70 -5.64 1.23
CA THR A 156 9.15 -6.44 2.33
C THR A 156 10.17 -7.36 2.97
N LEU A 157 10.99 -8.02 2.13
CA LEU A 157 11.94 -9.05 2.58
C LEU A 157 13.39 -8.57 2.65
N LEU A 158 13.71 -7.41 2.05
CA LEU A 158 14.96 -6.71 2.33
C LEU A 158 14.89 -5.83 3.58
N ASN A 159 13.70 -5.62 4.14
CA ASN A 159 13.45 -4.78 5.32
C ASN A 159 13.96 -3.34 5.12
N THR A 160 13.88 -2.82 3.90
CA THR A 160 14.39 -1.49 3.54
C THR A 160 13.27 -0.55 3.17
N LEU A 161 13.43 0.71 3.59
CA LEU A 161 12.74 1.85 3.02
C LEU A 161 13.74 2.57 2.13
N SER A 162 13.42 2.71 0.85
CA SER A 162 14.28 3.31 -0.16
C SER A 162 13.54 4.37 -0.95
N ARG A 163 14.29 5.24 -1.64
CA ARG A 163 13.73 6.23 -2.56
C ARG A 163 14.63 6.47 -3.76
N VAL A 164 14.04 6.98 -4.84
CA VAL A 164 14.76 7.40 -6.05
C VAL A 164 14.07 8.61 -6.67
N ARG A 165 14.85 9.51 -7.27
CA ARG A 165 14.28 10.67 -7.97
C ARG A 165 13.51 10.22 -9.20
N ILE A 166 12.33 10.78 -9.39
CA ILE A 166 11.49 10.60 -10.58
C ILE A 166 11.25 11.94 -11.27
N ASN A 167 10.93 11.90 -12.56
CA ASN A 167 10.40 13.05 -13.29
C ASN A 167 8.87 13.15 -13.12
N LYS A 168 8.28 14.24 -13.64
CA LYS A 168 6.83 14.48 -13.56
C LYS A 168 5.97 13.43 -14.27
N ASN A 169 6.55 12.63 -15.16
CA ASN A 169 5.87 11.54 -15.85
C ASN A 169 5.87 10.24 -15.03
N GLY A 170 6.35 10.27 -13.78
CA GLY A 170 6.39 9.10 -12.90
C GLY A 170 7.51 8.12 -13.22
N ILE A 171 8.53 8.51 -13.98
CA ILE A 171 9.63 7.62 -14.40
C ILE A 171 10.90 8.01 -13.66
N VAL A 172 11.73 7.03 -13.30
CA VAL A 172 13.06 7.25 -12.70
C VAL A 172 13.85 8.28 -13.54
N ALA A 173 14.35 9.31 -12.86
CA ALA A 173 15.12 10.37 -13.52
C ALA A 173 16.46 9.82 -14.02
N ALA A 174 16.92 10.28 -15.19
CA ALA A 174 18.17 9.82 -15.77
C ALA A 174 19.35 10.06 -14.82
N GLY A 175 20.15 9.02 -14.56
CA GLY A 175 21.29 9.08 -13.65
C GLY A 175 20.94 9.16 -12.16
N ALA A 176 19.66 9.10 -11.79
CA ALA A 176 19.26 9.01 -10.39
C ALA A 176 19.78 7.71 -9.76
N LYS A 177 20.21 7.81 -8.51
CA LYS A 177 20.65 6.67 -7.71
C LYS A 177 19.62 6.38 -6.63
N VAL A 178 19.50 5.11 -6.27
CA VAL A 178 18.69 4.69 -5.13
C VAL A 178 19.34 5.18 -3.83
N GLU A 179 18.51 5.74 -2.96
CA GLU A 179 18.88 6.12 -1.59
C GLU A 179 18.13 5.19 -0.63
N THR A 180 18.86 4.35 0.11
CA THR A 180 18.28 3.61 1.24
C THR A 180 18.10 4.58 2.41
N VAL A 181 16.85 4.89 2.74
CA VAL A 181 16.49 5.76 3.87
C VAL A 181 16.69 5.03 5.19
N ALA A 182 16.26 3.76 5.27
CA ALA A 182 16.44 2.93 6.45
C ALA A 182 16.53 1.44 6.10
N THR A 183 17.27 0.70 6.92
CA THR A 183 17.22 -0.76 7.01
C THR A 183 16.75 -1.11 8.41
N THR A 184 15.77 -2.01 8.53
CA THR A 184 15.18 -2.38 9.83
C THR A 184 15.31 -3.88 10.09
N THR A 185 14.98 -4.30 11.31
CA THR A 185 14.89 -5.71 11.69
C THR A 185 13.50 -6.31 11.48
N SER A 186 12.52 -5.50 11.10
CA SER A 186 11.14 -5.91 10.84
C SER A 186 10.86 -5.94 9.34
N SER A 187 9.96 -6.81 8.91
CA SER A 187 9.40 -6.70 7.56
C SER A 187 8.62 -5.40 7.43
N LEU A 188 8.63 -4.81 6.24
CA LEU A 188 7.96 -3.54 5.94
C LEU A 188 6.87 -3.80 4.89
N ASP A 189 5.63 -3.47 5.21
CA ASP A 189 4.48 -3.58 4.30
C ASP A 189 4.25 -2.21 3.63
N ASP A 190 3.04 -1.65 3.63
CA ASP A 190 2.82 -0.27 3.16
C ASP A 190 3.05 0.77 4.27
N PHE A 191 3.04 2.06 3.91
CA PHE A 191 3.35 3.18 4.81
C PHE A 191 2.57 4.44 4.46
N ALA A 192 2.67 5.47 5.31
CA ALA A 192 2.25 6.82 4.99
C ALA A 192 3.42 7.80 5.19
N LEU A 193 3.51 8.81 4.34
CA LEU A 193 4.45 9.91 4.51
C LEU A 193 3.76 11.10 5.19
N ASP A 194 4.34 11.60 6.28
CA ASP A 194 3.90 12.85 6.86
C ASP A 194 4.50 14.08 6.14
N ARG A 195 4.07 15.28 6.53
CA ARG A 195 4.55 16.55 5.93
C ARG A 195 6.01 16.87 6.27
N LYS A 196 6.56 16.27 7.32
CA LYS A 196 7.96 16.45 7.77
C LYS A 196 8.90 15.45 7.08
N GLY A 197 8.36 14.48 6.33
CA GLY A 197 9.11 13.41 5.67
C GLY A 197 9.35 12.18 6.55
N THR A 198 8.66 12.06 7.68
CA THR A 198 8.64 10.81 8.46
C THR A 198 7.79 9.78 7.73
N SER A 199 8.32 8.56 7.61
CA SER A 199 7.57 7.41 7.09
C SER A 199 6.96 6.63 8.24
N TRP A 200 5.65 6.44 8.20
CA TRP A 200 4.87 5.68 9.17
C TRP A 200 4.57 4.31 8.57
N VAL A 201 5.41 3.33 8.88
CA VAL A 201 5.52 2.07 8.16
C VAL A 201 4.86 0.95 8.94
N THR A 202 3.95 0.23 8.30
CA THR A 202 3.34 -0.99 8.87
C THR A 202 4.25 -2.19 8.67
N THR A 203 4.18 -3.15 9.59
CA THR A 203 5.17 -4.25 9.63
C THR A 203 4.59 -5.65 9.46
N ASN A 204 3.32 -5.75 9.03
CA ASN A 204 2.63 -7.01 8.81
C ASN A 204 2.80 -7.99 9.98
N GLY A 205 3.52 -9.09 9.79
CA GLY A 205 3.76 -10.14 10.78
C GLY A 205 4.52 -9.71 12.03
N ASN A 206 5.15 -8.53 12.06
CA ASN A 206 5.74 -7.97 13.27
C ASN A 206 4.74 -7.15 14.12
N ASN A 207 3.47 -7.07 13.70
CA ASN A 207 2.34 -6.56 14.49
C ASN A 207 2.57 -5.16 15.10
N SER A 208 3.30 -4.31 14.38
CA SER A 208 3.65 -2.97 14.83
C SER A 208 3.64 -1.93 13.72
N VAL A 209 3.63 -0.66 14.11
CA VAL A 209 3.88 0.49 13.25
C VAL A 209 5.18 1.14 13.68
N LEU A 210 6.05 1.43 12.70
CA LEU A 210 7.29 2.17 12.88
C LEU A 210 7.11 3.61 12.42
N ALA A 211 7.69 4.56 13.14
CA ALA A 211 7.96 5.87 12.59
C ALA A 211 9.46 5.97 12.26
N ILE A 212 9.76 6.20 10.99
CA ILE A 212 11.11 6.31 10.44
C ILE A 212 11.35 7.75 10.03
N SER A 213 12.23 8.44 10.75
CA SER A 213 12.58 9.82 10.44
C SER A 213 13.40 9.94 9.15
N PRO A 214 13.50 11.13 8.54
CA PRO A 214 14.26 11.32 7.29
C PRO A 214 15.75 10.93 7.36
N ASN A 215 16.33 10.82 8.56
CA ASN A 215 17.71 10.38 8.76
C ASN A 215 17.86 8.87 8.96
N GLY A 216 16.76 8.10 8.83
CA GLY A 216 16.75 6.64 8.91
C GLY A 216 16.55 6.06 10.31
N LYS A 217 16.49 6.89 11.37
CA LYS A 217 16.16 6.39 12.71
C LYS A 217 14.70 5.95 12.77
N SER A 218 14.49 4.72 13.24
CA SER A 218 13.17 4.13 13.44
C SER A 218 12.86 3.92 14.92
N VAL A 219 11.58 4.06 15.28
CA VAL A 219 11.03 3.69 16.58
C VAL A 219 9.66 3.04 16.40
N VAL A 220 9.30 2.12 17.27
CA VAL A 220 7.95 1.54 17.32
C VAL A 220 7.00 2.55 17.98
N VAL A 221 5.89 2.87 17.32
CA VAL A 221 4.91 3.86 17.78
C VAL A 221 3.56 3.25 18.17
N ALA A 222 3.29 2.03 17.70
CA ALA A 222 2.11 1.27 18.09
C ALA A 222 2.34 -0.23 17.91
N GLY A 223 1.77 -1.02 18.81
CA GLY A 223 1.83 -2.48 18.77
C GLY A 223 3.19 -3.07 19.13
N SER A 224 3.24 -4.39 19.08
CA SER A 224 4.43 -5.21 19.26
C SER A 224 4.15 -6.59 18.70
N ILE A 225 5.19 -7.40 18.50
CA ILE A 225 5.06 -8.76 17.94
C ILE A 225 4.04 -9.64 18.69
N SER A 226 3.81 -9.37 19.96
CA SER A 226 2.91 -10.12 20.86
C SER A 226 1.55 -9.46 21.10
N GLU A 227 1.27 -8.30 20.50
CA GLU A 227 0.05 -7.52 20.72
C GLU A 227 -0.96 -7.61 19.58
N LEU A 228 -2.24 -7.52 19.93
CA LEU A 228 -3.34 -7.40 18.96
C LEU A 228 -3.61 -5.95 18.53
N THR A 229 -2.94 -4.95 19.11
CA THR A 229 -3.20 -3.52 18.88
C THR A 229 -3.28 -3.19 17.38
N VAL A 230 -2.32 -3.68 16.60
CA VAL A 230 -2.25 -3.54 15.14
C VAL A 230 -1.81 -4.88 14.49
N ALA A 231 -2.41 -5.99 14.93
CA ALA A 231 -2.06 -7.35 14.49
C ALA A 231 -2.15 -7.52 12.96
N GLY A 232 -1.03 -7.80 12.31
CA GLY A 232 -0.95 -7.91 10.86
C GLY A 232 -1.20 -6.59 10.15
N ALA A 233 -0.71 -5.46 10.66
CA ALA A 233 -0.83 -4.13 10.03
C ALA A 233 -0.31 -4.15 8.59
N THR A 234 -1.14 -3.75 7.62
CA THR A 234 -0.83 -3.88 6.18
C THR A 234 -0.61 -2.56 5.46
N ALA A 235 -1.34 -1.51 5.83
CA ALA A 235 -1.18 -0.19 5.23
C ALA A 235 -1.62 0.93 6.16
N ALA A 236 -1.19 2.16 5.85
CA ALA A 236 -1.54 3.34 6.63
C ALA A 236 -1.83 4.56 5.75
N ALA A 237 -2.68 5.45 6.23
CA ALA A 237 -2.95 6.74 5.60
C ALA A 237 -3.28 7.81 6.67
N PHE A 238 -2.82 9.03 6.45
CA PHE A 238 -3.20 10.16 7.30
C PHE A 238 -4.60 10.66 6.94
N GLY A 239 -5.34 11.10 7.96
CA GLY A 239 -6.52 11.92 7.77
C GLY A 239 -6.23 13.19 6.98
N ARG A 240 -7.25 13.70 6.30
CA ARG A 240 -7.10 14.83 5.35
C ARG A 240 -7.87 16.07 5.78
N THR A 241 -8.70 15.96 6.82
CA THR A 241 -9.49 17.07 7.35
C THR A 241 -8.72 17.77 8.47
N PRO A 242 -9.06 19.02 8.81
CA PRO A 242 -8.50 19.67 9.98
C PRO A 242 -8.68 18.88 11.29
N GLN A 243 -9.73 18.06 11.38
CA GLN A 243 -10.09 17.28 12.57
C GLN A 243 -9.24 16.02 12.74
N ASP A 244 -8.76 15.43 11.64
CA ASP A 244 -8.09 14.13 11.66
C ASP A 244 -6.71 14.11 10.96
N ARG A 245 -6.17 15.28 10.55
CA ARG A 245 -4.83 15.37 9.91
C ARG A 245 -3.67 14.82 10.74
N ASP A 246 -3.84 14.73 12.05
CA ASP A 246 -2.86 14.17 13.00
C ASP A 246 -3.24 12.74 13.41
N ILE A 247 -4.19 12.11 12.70
CA ILE A 247 -4.60 10.72 12.88
C ILE A 247 -4.07 9.89 11.73
N LEU A 248 -3.31 8.86 12.07
CA LEU A 248 -2.89 7.81 11.17
C LEU A 248 -3.88 6.65 11.26
N TYR A 249 -4.59 6.37 10.17
CA TYR A 249 -5.45 5.20 10.05
C TYR A 249 -4.63 4.03 9.53
N VAL A 250 -4.67 2.91 10.24
CA VAL A 250 -3.94 1.67 9.93
C VAL A 250 -4.92 0.55 9.70
N VAL A 251 -4.87 -0.07 8.52
CA VAL A 251 -5.62 -1.30 8.23
C VAL A 251 -4.83 -2.53 8.65
N THR A 252 -5.52 -3.57 9.09
CA THR A 252 -4.91 -4.81 9.55
C THR A 252 -5.51 -6.04 8.89
N SER A 253 -4.69 -7.08 8.75
CA SER A 253 -5.12 -8.42 8.31
C SER A 253 -5.57 -9.33 9.46
N GLY A 254 -5.48 -8.86 10.71
CA GLY A 254 -5.80 -9.67 11.90
C GLY A 254 -4.80 -10.80 12.15
N ALA A 255 -3.53 -10.59 11.74
CA ALA A 255 -2.44 -11.57 11.83
C ALA A 255 -2.73 -12.91 11.13
N LEU A 256 -3.54 -12.90 10.06
CA LEU A 256 -3.95 -14.12 9.37
C LEU A 256 -2.77 -14.95 8.82
N ALA A 257 -1.71 -14.29 8.33
CA ALA A 257 -0.54 -14.95 7.76
C ALA A 257 0.46 -15.42 8.84
N VAL A 258 0.65 -14.60 9.88
CA VAL A 258 1.60 -14.84 10.97
C VAL A 258 0.87 -14.58 12.29
N PRO A 259 0.19 -15.58 12.86
CA PRO A 259 -0.63 -15.40 14.07
C PRO A 259 0.18 -14.86 15.25
N VAL A 260 -0.42 -13.97 16.04
CA VAL A 260 0.16 -13.43 17.27
C VAL A 260 0.41 -14.59 18.24
N ASN A 261 1.61 -14.65 18.82
CA ASN A 261 2.06 -15.76 19.68
C ASN A 261 1.88 -17.15 19.02
N GLY A 262 1.96 -17.21 17.69
CA GLY A 262 1.88 -18.42 16.89
C GLY A 262 0.49 -19.04 16.73
N THR A 263 -0.54 -18.51 17.39
CA THR A 263 -1.88 -19.14 17.39
C THR A 263 -3.05 -18.17 17.35
N ILE A 264 -2.86 -16.89 17.69
CA ILE A 264 -3.96 -15.94 17.86
C ILE A 264 -4.14 -15.11 16.60
N THR A 265 -5.37 -15.11 16.08
CA THR A 265 -5.81 -14.23 15.00
C THR A 265 -7.09 -13.50 15.41
N GLU A 266 -7.39 -12.40 14.74
CA GLU A 266 -8.64 -11.66 14.89
C GLU A 266 -9.18 -11.24 13.51
N GLY A 267 -10.35 -10.60 13.48
CA GLY A 267 -10.81 -9.95 12.25
C GLY A 267 -9.91 -8.76 11.89
N GLY A 268 -9.72 -8.53 10.58
CA GLY A 268 -9.09 -7.28 10.12
C GLY A 268 -9.86 -6.06 10.62
N LYS A 269 -9.14 -5.00 10.96
CA LYS A 269 -9.72 -3.76 11.51
C LYS A 269 -9.00 -2.52 11.01
N ILE A 270 -9.61 -1.38 11.28
CA ILE A 270 -8.99 -0.06 11.09
C ILE A 270 -8.69 0.52 12.47
N VAL A 271 -7.44 0.88 12.72
CA VAL A 271 -6.97 1.47 13.96
C VAL A 271 -6.62 2.93 13.70
N ALA A 272 -7.16 3.84 14.50
CA ALA A 272 -6.84 5.25 14.46
C ALA A 272 -5.78 5.58 15.52
N ILE A 273 -4.60 6.02 15.09
CA ILE A 273 -3.47 6.36 15.97
C ILE A 273 -3.30 7.88 15.93
N ASN A 274 -3.37 8.52 17.10
CA ASN A 274 -3.06 9.95 17.21
C ASN A 274 -1.54 10.16 17.23
N THR A 275 -1.02 10.89 16.24
CA THR A 275 0.41 11.12 16.05
C THR A 275 0.87 12.47 16.58
N LYS A 276 -0.01 13.27 17.18
CA LYS A 276 0.28 14.65 17.61
C LYS A 276 1.45 14.75 18.57
N ASP A 277 1.58 13.80 19.49
CA ASP A 277 2.62 13.81 20.54
C ASP A 277 3.93 13.16 20.07
N PHE A 278 3.97 12.66 18.83
CA PHE A 278 5.19 12.13 18.20
C PHE A 278 5.96 13.22 17.42
N ALA A 279 5.32 14.37 17.19
CA ALA A 279 5.75 15.43 16.29
C ALA A 279 6.80 16.38 16.90
#